data_AF-K7MKN2-F1
#
_entry.id   AF-K7MKN2-F1
#
_cell.length_a   1.000
_cell.length_b   1.000
_cell.length_c   1.000
_cell.angle_alpha   90.00
_cell.angle_beta   90.00
_cell.angle_gamma   90.00
#
_symmetry.space_group_name_H-M   'P 1'
#
loop_
_entity.id
_entity.type
_entity.pdbx_description
1 polymer ?
#
loop_
_entity_poly.entity_id
_entity_poly.type
_entity_poly.pdbx_seq_one_letter_code
_entity_poly.pdbx_strand_id
1 'polypeptide(L)' 'MEGITWFAVIWSLWLQRNSLLFRGGSMDMEQVWEMVKVRSWAWLHSKTKNFHYSMFDWWEQWMLCIKDYKGFL' A
#
# COMPACT_ATOMS: atom_id res chain seq x y z
N MET A 1 8.01 -11.50 2.61
CA MET A 1 7.47 -10.56 1.59
C MET A 1 6.00 -10.25 1.79
N GLU A 2 5.18 -11.20 2.28
CA GLU A 2 3.77 -10.94 2.66
C GLU A 2 3.61 -9.75 3.63
N GLY A 3 4.62 -9.53 4.48
CA GLY A 3 4.65 -8.41 5.38
C GLY A 3 4.71 -7.03 4.71
N ILE A 4 5.21 -6.87 3.47
CA ILE A 4 5.43 -5.53 2.89
C ILE A 4 4.11 -4.77 2.72
N THR A 5 3.10 -5.40 2.11
CA THR A 5 1.77 -4.80 1.96
C THR A 5 1.17 -4.51 3.33
N TRP A 6 1.34 -5.42 4.29
CA TRP A 6 0.78 -5.25 5.63
C TRP A 6 1.46 -4.15 6.44
N PHE A 7 2.77 -4.03 6.33
CA PHE A 7 3.53 -2.93 6.89
C PHE A 7 3.14 -1.60 6.24
N ALA A 8 2.86 -1.57 4.93
CA ALA A 8 2.40 -0.36 4.25
C ALA A 8 1.02 0.09 4.76
N VAL A 9 0.13 -0.87 5.05
CA VAL A 9 -1.18 -0.62 5.67
C VAL A 9 -1.01 -0.04 7.07
N ILE A 10 -0.28 -0.74 7.95
CA ILE A 10 -0.03 -0.31 9.34
C ILE A 10 0.64 1.06 9.38
N TRP A 11 1.64 1.28 8.52
CA TRP A 11 2.34 2.55 8.42
C TRP A 11 1.44 3.69 7.96
N SER A 12 0.56 3.43 6.99
CA SER A 12 -0.42 4.43 6.52
C SER A 12 -1.41 4.81 7.61
N LEU A 13 -1.92 3.82 8.36
CA LEU A 13 -2.80 4.06 9.50
C LEU A 13 -2.09 4.82 10.63
N TRP A 14 -0.83 4.48 10.91
CA TRP A 14 -0.02 5.18 11.90
C TRP A 14 0.20 6.65 11.51
N LEU A 15 0.55 6.93 10.25
CA LEU A 15 0.69 8.29 9.74
C LEU A 15 -0.63 9.06 9.81
N GLN A 16 -1.76 8.43 9.45
CA GLN A 16 -3.07 9.06 9.54
C GLN A 16 -3.41 9.43 10.98
N ARG A 17 -3.24 8.48 11.91
CA ARG A 17 -3.46 8.72 13.33
C ARG A 17 -2.61 9.88 13.84
N ASN A 18 -1.33 9.92 13.48
CA ASN A 18 -0.44 11.02 13.88
C ASN A 18 -0.88 12.37 13.28
N SER A 19 -1.33 12.37 12.02
CA SER A 19 -1.88 13.57 11.39
C SER A 19 -3.07 14.11 12.18
N LEU A 20 -4.01 13.23 12.55
CA LEU A 20 -5.18 13.61 13.37
C LEU A 20 -4.78 14.14 14.75
N LEU A 21 -3.80 13.51 15.41
CA LEU A 21 -3.33 13.91 16.74
C LEU A 21 -2.57 15.24 16.75
N PHE A 22 -1.73 15.51 15.75
CA PHE A 22 -0.81 16.65 15.76
C PHE A 22 -1.26 17.82 14.88
N ARG A 23 -2.07 17.58 13.84
CA ARG A 23 -2.54 18.61 12.90
C ARG A 23 -4.03 18.89 13.04
N GLY A 24 -4.76 18.05 13.80
CA GLY A 24 -6.21 18.07 13.81
C GLY A 24 -6.80 17.65 12.46
N GLY A 25 -8.13 17.67 12.38
CA GLY A 25 -8.89 17.34 11.17
C GLY A 25 -9.71 16.06 11.29
N SER A 26 -10.35 15.67 10.19
CA SER A 26 -11.15 14.45 10.06
C SER A 26 -10.38 13.35 9.34
N MET A 27 -10.72 12.10 9.62
CA MET A 27 -10.21 10.97 8.87
C MET A 27 -11.02 10.79 7.60
N ASP A 28 -10.38 10.99 6.44
CA ASP A 28 -10.91 10.58 5.16
C ASP A 28 -10.43 9.15 4.86
N MET A 29 -11.35 8.18 5.00
CA MET A 29 -11.04 6.77 4.79
C MET A 29 -10.69 6.46 3.33
N GLU A 30 -11.22 7.22 2.37
CA GLU A 30 -10.91 7.06 0.96
C GLU A 30 -9.46 7.50 0.71
N GLN A 31 -9.08 8.68 1.19
CA GLN A 31 -7.70 9.15 1.11
C GLN A 31 -6.70 8.19 1.80
N VAL A 32 -7.07 7.65 2.97
CA VAL A 32 -6.24 6.66 3.67
C VAL A 32 -6.05 5.42 2.79
N TRP A 33 -7.13 4.92 2.17
CA TRP A 33 -7.09 3.76 1.29
C TRP A 33 -6.24 3.99 0.05
N GLU A 34 -6.37 5.14 -0.59
CA GLU A 34 -5.53 5.57 -1.71
C GLU A 34 -4.05 5.58 -1.32
N MET A 35 -3.73 6.16 -0.16
CA MET A 35 -2.36 6.24 0.33
C MET A 35 -1.79 4.87 0.71
N VAL A 36 -2.63 3.93 1.17
CA VAL A 36 -2.24 2.52 1.36
C VAL A 36 -1.79 1.93 0.03
N LYS A 37 -2.60 2.08 -1.04
CA LYS A 37 -2.26 1.55 -2.38
C LYS A 37 -0.94 2.12 -2.89
N VAL A 38 -0.76 3.45 -2.81
CA VAL A 38 0.48 4.13 -3.23
C VAL A 38 1.69 3.58 -2.49
N ARG A 39 1.62 3.52 -1.16
CA ARG A 39 2.76 3.09 -0.33
C ARG A 39 3.06 1.61 -0.52
N SER A 40 2.04 0.75 -0.58
CA SER A 40 2.24 -0.67 -0.81
C SER A 40 2.88 -0.94 -2.17
N TRP A 41 2.43 -0.26 -3.23
CA TRP A 41 3.03 -0.37 -4.55
C TRP A 41 4.49 0.11 -4.53
N ALA A 42 4.76 1.30 -3.98
CA ALA A 42 6.12 1.84 -3.92
C ALA A 42 7.07 0.93 -3.12
N TRP A 43 6.59 0.31 -2.05
CA TRP A 43 7.39 -0.61 -1.26
C TRP A 43 7.62 -1.94 -1.96
N LEU A 44 6.61 -2.51 -2.61
CA LEU A 44 6.77 -3.72 -3.42
C LEU A 44 7.74 -3.45 -4.58
N HIS A 45 7.49 -2.41 -5.37
CA HIS A 45 8.33 -2.03 -6.50
C HIS A 45 9.79 -1.74 -6.11
N SER A 46 10.04 -1.15 -4.94
CA SER A 46 11.40 -0.84 -4.48
C SER A 46 12.12 -2.01 -3.78
N LYS A 47 11.39 -2.95 -3.18
CA LYS A 47 11.97 -4.03 -2.36
C LYS A 47 11.94 -5.40 -3.02
N THR A 48 11.16 -5.55 -4.09
CA THR A 48 10.94 -6.83 -4.75
C THR A 48 11.42 -6.77 -6.20
N LYS A 49 12.39 -7.62 -6.56
CA LYS A 49 12.96 -7.65 -7.91
C LYS A 49 11.98 -8.12 -9.00
N ASN A 50 11.04 -8.98 -8.64
CA ASN A 50 10.09 -9.61 -9.58
C ASN A 50 8.71 -8.92 -9.59
N PHE A 51 8.61 -7.72 -9.00
CA PHE A 51 7.36 -6.96 -9.00
C PHE A 51 7.37 -5.97 -10.16
N HIS A 52 6.78 -6.39 -11.28
CA HIS A 52 6.79 -5.63 -12.54
C HIS A 52 5.46 -4.92 -12.85
N TYR A 53 4.53 -4.92 -11.89
CA TYR A 53 3.23 -4.27 -12.03
C TYR A 53 3.36 -2.75 -11.96
N SER A 54 2.75 -2.05 -12.92
CA SER A 54 2.67 -0.59 -12.87
C SER A 54 1.77 -0.14 -11.72
N MET A 55 1.86 1.14 -11.35
CA MET A 55 0.97 1.71 -10.34
C MET A 55 -0.50 1.63 -10.79
N PHE A 56 -0.76 1.72 -12.10
CA PHE A 56 -2.10 1.58 -12.67
C PHE A 56 -2.63 0.14 -12.50
N ASP A 57 -1.83 -0.88 -12.85
CA ASP A 57 -2.22 -2.29 -12.68
C ASP A 57 -2.55 -2.60 -11.21
N TRP A 58 -1.70 -2.11 -10.32
CA TRP A 58 -1.90 -2.23 -8.88
C TRP A 58 -3.17 -1.52 -8.42
N TRP A 59 -3.47 -0.33 -8.93
CA TRP A 59 -4.60 0.45 -8.48
C TRP A 59 -5.95 -0.21 -8.80
N GLU A 60 -6.07 -0.71 -10.03
CA GLU A 60 -7.27 -1.36 -10.56
C GLU A 60 -7.43 -2.77 -10.01
N GLN A 61 -6.33 -3.54 -9.94
CA GLN A 61 -6.38 -4.98 -9.71
C GLN A 61 -5.36 -5.46 -8.67
N TRP A 62 -5.18 -4.72 -7.56
CA TRP A 62 -4.22 -5.06 -6.50
C TRP A 62 -4.28 -6.53 -6.05
N MET A 63 -5.49 -7.11 -5.95
CA MET A 63 -5.66 -8.52 -5.56
C MET A 63 -5.04 -9.49 -6.57
N LEU A 64 -5.16 -9.21 -7.87
CA LEU A 64 -4.59 -10.04 -8.93
C LEU A 64 -3.07 -9.88 -8.95
N CYS A 65 -2.55 -8.65 -8.84
CA CYS A 65 -1.11 -8.40 -8.75
C CYS A 65 -0.46 -9.15 -7.57
N ILE A 66 -1.11 -9.16 -6.39
CA ILE A 66 -0.61 -9.92 -5.23
C ILE A 66 -0.66 -11.43 -5.49
N LYS A 67 -1.76 -11.95 -6.05
CA LYS A 67 -1.92 -13.38 -6.31
C LYS A 67 -0.89 -13.90 -7.30
N ASP A 68 -0.74 -13.21 -8.42
CA ASP A 68 0.24 -13.57 -9.45
C ASP A 68 1.66 -13.49 -8.89
N TYR A 69 1.99 -12.40 -8.20
CA TYR A 69 3.29 -12.25 -7.56
C TYR A 69 3.60 -13.36 -6.54
N LYS A 70 2.59 -13.83 -5.79
CA LYS A 70 2.74 -14.97 -4.88
C LYS A 70 2.88 -16.32 -5.62
N GLY A 71 2.32 -16.46 -6.82
CA GLY A 71 2.43 -17.67 -7.64
C GLY A 71 3.81 -17.87 -8.29
N PHE A 72 4.66 -16.83 -8.30
CA PHE A 72 6.05 -16.89 -8.76
C PHE A 72 7.06 -17.31 -7.67
N LEU A 73 6.61 -17.57 -6.44
CA LEU A 73 7.41 -18.09 -5.31
C LEU A 73 7.00 -19.53 -4.97
#